data_AF-A0A832TMJ8-F1
#
_entry.id   AF-A0A832TMJ8-F1
#
_cell.length_a   1.000
_cell.length_b   1.000
_cell.length_c   1.000
_cell.angle_alpha   90.00
_cell.angle_beta   90.00
_cell.angle_gamma   90.00
#
_symmetry.space_group_name_H-M   'P 1'
#
loop_
_entity.id
_entity.type
_entity.pdbx_description
1 polymer ?
#
loop_
_entity_poly.entity_id
_entity_poly.type
_entity_poly.pdbx_seq_one_letter_code
_entity_poly.pdbx_strand_id
1 'polypeptide(L)' 'MSNTRNFVLRDEEGNEHGVFTGKQPRQAALKAANRGSGTKSKPDIIRLRERGTKKVHVFKAW' A
#
# COMPACT_ATOMS: atom_id res chain seq x y z
N MET A 1 3.58 10.29 21.20
CA MET A 1 2.53 9.48 20.52
C MET A 1 3.00 9.10 19.13
N SER A 2 3.19 7.82 18.87
CA SER A 2 3.53 7.28 17.55
C SER A 2 2.33 7.45 16.62
N ASN A 3 2.38 8.45 15.74
CA ASN A 3 1.41 8.71 14.66
C ASN A 3 1.50 7.63 13.55
N THR A 4 1.43 6.36 13.93
CA THR A 4 1.50 5.23 13.02
C THR A 4 0.10 4.89 12.56
N ARG A 5 -0.12 4.94 11.25
CA ARG A 5 -1.39 4.59 10.61
C ARG A 5 -1.29 3.19 10.03
N ASN A 6 -2.45 2.56 9.91
CA ASN A 6 -2.60 1.22 9.36
C ASN A 6 -3.19 1.32 7.96
N PHE A 7 -2.52 0.70 6.99
CA PHE A 7 -2.90 0.70 5.60
C PHE A 7 -3.14 -0.72 5.13
N VAL A 8 -4.30 -0.99 4.55
CA VAL A 8 -4.67 -2.31 4.03
C VAL A 8 -4.36 -2.35 2.54
N LEU A 9 -3.56 -3.32 2.11
CA LEU A 9 -3.29 -3.58 0.71
C LEU A 9 -4.49 -4.24 0.07
N ARG A 10 -4.93 -3.69 -1.05
CA ARG A 10 -6.01 -4.21 -1.88
C ARG A 10 -5.57 -4.39 -3.32
N ASP A 11 -6.10 -5.43 -3.93
CA ASP A 11 -5.93 -5.71 -5.34
C ASP A 11 -7.12 -5.19 -6.16
N GLU A 12 -7.04 -5.30 -7.48
CA GLU A 12 -8.09 -4.83 -8.39
C GLU A 12 -9.43 -5.53 -8.18
N GLU A 13 -9.40 -6.80 -7.78
CA GLU A 13 -10.59 -7.57 -7.40
C GLU A 13 -11.13 -7.22 -6.01
N GLY A 14 -10.48 -6.31 -5.27
CA GLY A 14 -10.89 -5.89 -3.93
C GLY A 14 -10.47 -6.83 -2.81
N ASN A 15 -9.71 -7.89 -3.13
CA ASN A 15 -9.11 -8.80 -2.16
C ASN A 15 -8.11 -8.05 -1.27
N GLU A 16 -8.08 -8.38 0.03
CA GLU A 16 -7.21 -7.75 1.01
C GLU A 16 -5.99 -8.66 1.28
N HIS A 17 -4.81 -8.26 0.80
CA HIS A 17 -3.59 -9.08 0.82
C HIS A 17 -2.74 -8.90 2.08
N GLY A 18 -2.98 -7.85 2.86
CA GLY A 18 -2.28 -7.65 4.13
C GLY A 18 -2.39 -6.24 4.69
N VAL A 19 -1.90 -6.07 5.92
CA VAL A 19 -1.89 -4.77 6.62
C VAL A 19 -0.45 -4.29 6.79
N PHE A 20 -0.21 -3.04 6.38
CA PHE A 20 1.06 -2.36 6.47
C PHE A 20 0.96 -1.18 7.42
N THR A 21 1.95 -1.00 8.28
CA THR A 21 2.01 0.10 9.23
C THR A 21 3.04 1.15 8.78
N GLY A 22 2.68 2.43 8.87
CA GLY A 22 3.56 3.53 8.50
C GLY A 22 3.07 4.87 9.04
N LYS A 23 3.98 5.83 9.20
CA LYS A 23 3.57 7.20 9.56
C LYS A 23 2.94 7.93 8.37
N GLN A 24 3.41 7.60 7.17
CA GLN A 24 2.93 8.14 5.90
C GLN A 24 2.47 7.01 4.97
N PRO A 25 1.48 7.24 4.09
CA PRO A 25 1.00 6.23 3.13
C PRO A 25 2.12 5.77 2.18
N ARG A 26 3.05 6.66 1.82
CA ARG A 26 4.21 6.33 0.98
C ARG A 26 5.16 5.32 1.64
N GLN A 27 5.35 5.38 2.97
CA GLN A 27 6.20 4.42 3.68
C GLN A 27 5.57 3.02 3.65
N ALA A 28 4.25 2.94 3.86
CA ALA A 28 3.53 1.67 3.74
C ALA A 28 3.57 1.16 2.29
N ALA A 29 3.46 2.05 1.30
CA ALA A 29 3.55 1.69 -0.11
C ALA A 29 4.94 1.15 -0.47
N LEU A 30 6.01 1.75 0.05
CA LEU A 30 7.38 1.28 -0.17
C LEU A 30 7.60 -0.11 0.45
N LYS A 31 7.02 -0.37 1.64
CA LYS A 31 7.05 -1.71 2.25
C LYS A 31 6.29 -2.74 1.42
N ALA A 32 5.16 -2.37 0.84
CA ALA A 32 4.40 -3.23 -0.06
C ALA A 32 5.16 -3.46 -1.38
N ALA A 33 5.78 -2.40 -1.94
CA ALA A 33 6.60 -2.46 -3.15
C ALA A 33 7.79 -3.40 -3.00
N ASN A 34 8.50 -3.32 -1.88
CA ASN A 34 9.61 -4.21 -1.56
C ASN A 34 9.18 -5.70 -1.43
N ARG A 35 7.90 -5.98 -1.22
CA ARG A 35 7.36 -7.35 -1.22
C ARG A 35 6.80 -7.78 -2.57
N GLY A 36 6.48 -6.83 -3.44
CA GLY A 36 6.01 -7.08 -4.79
C GLY A 36 7.14 -7.50 -5.73
N SER A 37 6.80 -7.69 -7.00
CA SER A 37 7.77 -8.06 -8.05
C SER A 37 7.77 -7.06 -9.20
N GLY A 38 7.23 -5.87 -8.96
CA GLY A 38 7.18 -4.76 -9.90
C GLY A 38 8.57 -4.44 -10.40
N THR A 39 8.68 -4.23 -11.69
CA THR A 39 9.92 -3.85 -12.35
C THR A 39 9.69 -2.59 -13.17
N LYS A 40 10.77 -1.91 -13.56
CA LYS A 40 10.69 -0.67 -14.37
C LYS A 40 9.87 -0.85 -15.66
N SER A 41 9.88 -2.06 -16.23
CA SER A 41 9.12 -2.40 -17.45
C SER A 41 7.68 -2.84 -17.16
N LYS A 42 7.40 -3.36 -15.97
CA LYS A 42 6.06 -3.79 -15.51
C LYS A 42 5.85 -3.32 -14.07
N PRO A 43 5.44 -2.06 -13.86
CA PRO A 43 5.23 -1.54 -12.53
C PRO A 43 4.00 -2.18 -11.88
N ASP A 44 4.14 -2.60 -10.62
CA ASP A 44 3.03 -3.08 -9.80
C ASP A 44 2.17 -1.92 -9.32
N ILE A 45 0.85 -2.11 -9.35
CA ILE A 45 -0.12 -1.13 -8.86
C ILE A 45 -0.47 -1.49 -7.42
N ILE A 46 -0.02 -0.67 -6.48
CA ILE A 46 -0.23 -0.87 -5.05
C ILE A 46 -1.36 0.04 -4.60
N ARG A 47 -2.50 -0.55 -4.19
CA ARG A 47 -3.65 0.19 -3.65
C ARG A 47 -3.69 0.01 -2.14
N LEU A 48 -3.46 1.09 -1.40
CA LEU A 48 -3.47 1.11 0.05
C LEU A 48 -4.66 1.89 0.59
N ARG A 49 -5.52 1.23 1.36
CA ARG A 49 -6.63 1.87 2.05
C ARG A 49 -6.26 2.18 3.49
N GLU A 50 -6.44 3.42 3.93
CA GLU A 50 -6.20 3.81 5.33
C GLU A 50 -7.33 3.27 6.23
N ARG A 51 -6.99 2.43 7.22
CA ARG A 51 -7.95 1.81 8.14
C ARG A 51 -8.61 2.89 9.00
N GLY A 52 -9.94 2.89 9.04
CA GLY A 52 -10.73 3.92 9.72
C GLY A 52 -11.13 5.10 8.83
N THR A 53 -10.67 5.13 7.57
CA THR A 53 -11.14 6.10 6.57
C THR A 53 -11.56 5.40 5.28
N LYS A 54 -12.26 6.12 4.41
CA LYS A 54 -12.58 5.66 3.04
C LYS A 54 -11.51 6.09 2.02
N LYS A 55 -10.36 6.61 2.48
CA LYS A 55 -9.28 7.07 1.59
C LYS A 55 -8.48 5.88 1.07
N VAL A 56 -8.31 5.85 -0.25
CA VAL A 56 -7.49 4.88 -0.96
C VAL A 56 -6.37 5.63 -1.67
N HIS A 57 -5.14 5.23 -1.38
CA HIS A 57 -3.94 5.73 -2.02
C HIS A 57 -3.48 4.70 -3.06
N VAL A 58 -3.32 5.14 -4.30
CA VAL A 58 -2.85 4.28 -5.39
C VAL A 58 -1.43 4.72 -5.75
N PHE A 59 -0.50 3.77 -5.76
CA PHE A 59 0.89 3.98 -6.11
C PHE A 59 1.31 3.03 -7.22
N LYS A 60 2.23 3.50 -8.07
CA LYS A 60 2.95 2.65 -9.03
C LYS A 60 4.32 2.36 -8.44
N ALA A 61 4.64 1.09 -8.27
CA ALA A 61 5.90 0.61 -7.72
C ALA A 61 6.68 -0.17 -8.79
N TRP A 62 8.00 -0.09 -8.76
CA TRP A 62 8.92 -0.77 -9.67
C TRP A 62 10.26 -1.01 -8.99
#